data_AF-A0A6M4GTA3-F1
#
_entry.id   AF-A0A6M4GTA3-F1
#
_cell.length_a   1.000
_cell.length_b   1.000
_cell.length_c   1.000
_cell.angle_alpha   90.00
_cell.angle_beta   90.00
_cell.angle_gamma   90.00
#
_symmetry.space_group_name_H-M   'P 1'
#
loop_
_entity.id
_entity.type
_entity.pdbx_description
1 polymer ?
#
loop_
_entity_poly.entity_id
_entity_poly.type
_entity_poly.pdbx_seq_one_letter_code
_entity_poly.pdbx_strand_id
1 'polypeptide(L)'
;MKKLLQSVAFVAAILSTAAQATSFATDTSDAWYNPNESGWGLTIAQQNDTLFAVLYLYGPGNQATWFVAPSMPFSGVTASGTTYTGTLYQTTGTPYTTLQFDPASVTRRAVGTATFTLTNLTTGTIAYSIDNVAVVKPVTRLTWLSNIMTGNFLGGRVGTYSGCPAGGDSGYREEPGTWAIQHDANGVQMTFAGAAASCTYAGPYAQGGHFGFVTGNFTCTNGTSGNFQAFEVNAQVTALSARLTSTAGNGCAYDGRIAGARRTP
;
A
#
# COMPACT_ATOMS: atom_id res chain seq x y z
N MET A 1 65.70 -5.35 12.85
CA MET A 1 64.75 -4.43 12.18
C MET A 1 63.95 -5.23 11.14
N LYS A 2 62.66 -4.91 11.02
CA LYS A 2 61.60 -5.49 10.15
C LYS A 2 60.73 -6.60 10.78
N LYS A 3 59.65 -6.08 11.36
CA LYS A 3 58.35 -6.68 11.69
C LYS A 3 57.66 -7.30 10.45
N LEU A 4 56.54 -7.99 10.72
CA LEU A 4 55.36 -8.34 9.89
C LEU A 4 55.22 -9.84 9.60
N LEU A 5 54.06 -10.48 9.73
CA LEU A 5 52.77 -10.16 10.34
C LEU A 5 52.00 -11.50 10.35
N GLN A 6 51.27 -11.80 11.43
CA GLN A 6 50.37 -12.95 11.50
C GLN A 6 49.21 -12.78 10.51
N SER A 7 48.95 -13.79 9.69
CA SER A 7 47.74 -13.87 8.85
C SER A 7 46.75 -14.84 9.49
N VAL A 8 45.93 -14.33 10.40
CA VAL A 8 44.70 -15.01 10.82
C VAL A 8 43.64 -14.63 9.81
N ALA A 9 43.28 -15.57 8.93
CA ALA A 9 42.17 -15.42 8.00
C ALA A 9 40.86 -15.51 8.80
N PHE A 10 40.24 -14.36 9.07
CA PHE A 10 38.88 -14.28 9.59
C PHE A 10 37.91 -14.50 8.41
N VAL A 11 37.41 -15.72 8.25
CA VAL A 11 36.29 -16.01 7.35
C VAL A 11 35.03 -15.50 8.04
N ALA A 12 34.63 -14.26 7.75
CA ALA A 12 33.32 -13.76 8.11
C ALA A 12 32.29 -14.44 7.20
N ALA A 13 31.70 -15.54 7.67
CA ALA A 13 30.50 -16.10 7.06
C ALA A 13 29.37 -15.08 7.23
N ILE A 14 29.05 -14.35 6.15
CA ILE A 14 27.87 -13.52 6.06
C ILE A 14 26.68 -14.50 6.02
N LEU A 15 26.15 -14.82 7.19
CA LEU A 15 24.81 -15.38 7.32
C LEU A 15 23.86 -14.28 6.84
N SER A 16 23.51 -14.31 5.55
CA SER A 16 22.38 -13.57 5.00
C SER A 16 21.10 -14.15 5.60
N THR A 17 20.82 -13.85 6.86
CA THR A 17 19.48 -14.02 7.41
C THR A 17 18.58 -13.18 6.51
N ALA A 18 17.69 -13.81 5.75
CA ALA A 18 16.69 -13.10 4.98
C ALA A 18 15.96 -12.16 5.93
N ALA A 19 16.25 -10.86 5.85
CA ALA A 19 15.57 -9.86 6.64
C ALA A 19 14.09 -9.90 6.22
N GLN A 20 13.23 -10.41 7.10
CA GLN A 20 11.79 -10.41 6.84
C GLN A 20 11.28 -9.00 7.12
N ALA A 21 10.85 -8.31 6.06
CA ALA A 21 10.17 -7.03 6.21
C ALA A 21 8.81 -7.27 6.88
N THR A 22 8.48 -6.42 7.84
CA THR A 22 7.20 -6.41 8.57
C THR A 22 6.02 -6.03 7.66
N SER A 23 6.27 -5.28 6.59
CA SER A 23 5.28 -4.95 5.56
C SER A 23 5.58 -5.72 4.28
N PHE A 24 4.83 -6.78 4.01
CA PHE A 24 5.00 -7.62 2.81
C PHE A 24 3.81 -7.59 1.86
N ALA A 25 2.68 -7.01 2.28
CA ALA A 25 1.45 -6.89 1.50
C ALA A 25 1.09 -5.41 1.28
N THR A 26 0.15 -5.17 0.37
CA THR A 26 -0.48 -3.86 0.18
C THR A 26 -1.05 -3.35 1.50
N ASP A 27 -0.72 -2.10 1.85
CA ASP A 27 -1.25 -1.44 3.05
C ASP A 27 -2.78 -1.29 2.93
N THR A 28 -3.51 -1.82 3.90
CA THR A 28 -4.98 -1.76 3.93
C THR A 28 -5.52 -0.57 4.72
N SER A 29 -4.65 0.28 5.26
CA SER A 29 -5.00 1.46 6.03
C SER A 29 -5.78 2.45 5.18
N ASP A 30 -7.07 2.57 5.41
CA ASP A 30 -7.97 3.53 4.77
C ASP A 30 -9.35 3.48 5.42
N ALA A 31 -10.21 4.43 5.05
CA ALA A 31 -11.65 4.24 5.18
C ALA A 31 -12.16 3.40 4.00
N TRP A 32 -13.08 2.49 4.29
CA TRP A 32 -13.69 1.55 3.37
C TRP A 32 -15.22 1.64 3.50
N TYR A 33 -15.93 1.52 2.40
CA TYR A 33 -17.39 1.63 2.39
C TYR A 33 -18.00 0.86 1.22
N ASN A 34 -19.31 0.64 1.29
CA ASN A 34 -20.10 0.17 0.15
C ASN A 34 -20.77 1.39 -0.48
N PRO A 35 -20.49 1.72 -1.76
CA PRO A 35 -21.09 2.87 -2.44
C PRO A 35 -22.63 2.88 -2.43
N ASN A 36 -23.26 1.70 -2.39
CA ASN A 36 -24.71 1.55 -2.35
C ASN A 36 -25.31 1.67 -0.93
N GLU A 37 -24.48 1.77 0.10
CA GLU A 37 -24.88 1.83 1.52
C GLU A 37 -24.14 2.97 2.23
N SER A 38 -24.15 4.16 1.61
CA SER A 38 -23.49 5.35 2.16
C SER A 38 -24.02 5.70 3.56
N GLY A 39 -23.12 5.90 4.53
CA GLY A 39 -23.43 6.13 5.95
C GLY A 39 -22.93 5.01 6.87
N TRP A 40 -22.80 3.80 6.34
CA TRP A 40 -22.09 2.68 6.96
C TRP A 40 -20.65 2.60 6.43
N GLY A 41 -19.72 2.09 7.22
CA GLY A 41 -18.35 1.90 6.75
C GLY A 41 -17.41 1.25 7.75
N LEU A 42 -16.16 1.10 7.32
CA LEU A 42 -15.08 0.43 8.04
C LEU A 42 -13.81 1.30 7.93
N THR A 43 -13.21 1.70 9.04
CA THR A 43 -11.86 2.29 9.03
C THR A 43 -10.86 1.26 9.48
N ILE A 44 -9.80 1.09 8.71
CA ILE A 44 -8.68 0.20 9.03
C ILE A 44 -7.43 1.05 9.26
N ALA A 45 -6.69 0.72 10.30
CA ALA A 45 -5.29 1.07 10.47
C ALA A 45 -4.48 -0.23 10.52
N GLN A 46 -3.41 -0.31 9.73
CA GLN A 46 -2.54 -1.48 9.67
C GLN A 46 -1.22 -1.19 10.40
N GLN A 47 -0.79 -2.14 11.22
CA GLN A 47 0.55 -2.14 11.81
C GLN A 47 1.15 -3.54 11.65
N ASN A 48 2.31 -3.65 10.99
CA ASN A 48 2.88 -4.94 10.60
C ASN A 48 1.88 -5.75 9.74
N ASP A 49 1.54 -6.94 10.18
CA ASP A 49 0.62 -7.90 9.60
C ASP A 49 -0.75 -7.90 10.31
N THR A 50 -1.03 -6.91 11.15
CA THR A 50 -2.24 -6.85 11.98
C THR A 50 -3.06 -5.60 11.67
N LEU A 51 -4.37 -5.78 11.51
CA LEU A 51 -5.31 -4.67 11.35
C LEU A 51 -5.97 -4.31 12.67
N PHE A 52 -6.09 -3.02 12.92
CA PHE A 52 -7.05 -2.43 13.84
C PHE A 52 -8.21 -1.89 13.00
N ALA A 53 -9.43 -2.37 13.26
CA ALA A 53 -10.59 -2.01 12.47
C ALA A 53 -11.73 -1.47 13.33
N VAL A 54 -12.39 -0.42 12.83
CA VAL A 54 -13.60 0.17 13.41
C VAL A 54 -14.72 0.11 12.39
N LEU A 55 -15.83 -0.52 12.74
CA LEU A 55 -17.02 -0.67 11.90
C LEU A 55 -18.11 0.27 12.41
N TYR A 56 -18.62 1.15 11.54
CA TYR A 56 -19.69 2.11 11.84
C TYR A 56 -20.98 1.62 11.18
N LEU A 57 -22.00 1.31 11.98
CA LEU A 57 -23.25 0.72 11.51
C LEU A 57 -24.46 1.15 12.36
N TYR A 58 -25.65 0.65 12.03
CA TYR A 58 -26.88 0.98 12.73
C TYR A 58 -27.40 -0.22 13.53
N GLY A 59 -27.53 -0.04 14.85
CA GLY A 59 -28.09 -1.02 15.78
C GLY A 59 -29.62 -0.95 15.88
N PRO A 60 -30.23 -1.66 16.85
CA PRO A 60 -31.67 -1.63 17.08
C PRO A 60 -32.22 -0.20 17.22
N GLY A 61 -33.33 0.07 16.53
CA GLY A 61 -33.91 1.42 16.46
C GLY A 61 -33.15 2.39 15.55
N ASN A 62 -32.35 1.89 14.61
CA ASN A 62 -31.54 2.67 13.66
C ASN A 62 -30.48 3.55 14.33
N GLN A 63 -30.05 3.20 15.55
CA GLN A 63 -29.08 3.98 16.30
C GLN A 63 -27.68 3.79 15.75
N ALA A 64 -26.98 4.89 15.48
CA ALA A 64 -25.56 4.85 15.12
C ALA A 64 -24.76 4.12 16.21
N THR A 65 -24.05 3.08 15.81
CA THR A 65 -23.30 2.17 16.67
C THR A 65 -21.94 1.89 16.02
N TRP A 66 -20.94 1.63 16.83
CA TRP A 66 -19.61 1.26 16.34
C TRP A 66 -19.12 0.00 17.05
N PHE A 67 -18.38 -0.82 16.31
CA PHE A 67 -17.74 -2.03 16.80
C PHE A 67 -16.26 -1.99 16.47
N VAL A 68 -15.43 -2.59 17.31
CA VAL A 68 -13.98 -2.53 17.19
C VAL A 68 -13.43 -3.95 17.11
N ALA A 69 -12.64 -4.23 16.08
CA ALA A 69 -11.77 -5.39 16.01
C ALA A 69 -10.33 -4.90 16.22
N PRO A 70 -9.82 -4.93 17.47
CA PRO A 70 -8.56 -4.25 17.80
C PRO A 70 -7.31 -5.01 17.33
N SER A 71 -7.46 -6.27 16.94
CA SER A 71 -6.38 -7.10 16.43
C SER A 71 -6.95 -8.13 15.46
N MET A 72 -6.67 -7.91 14.17
CA MET A 72 -6.98 -8.84 13.09
C MET A 72 -5.66 -9.22 12.40
N PRO A 73 -4.92 -10.22 12.92
CA PRO A 73 -3.69 -10.69 12.28
C PRO A 73 -3.97 -11.28 10.90
N PHE A 74 -2.96 -11.23 10.03
CA PHE A 74 -2.92 -11.93 8.76
C PHE A 74 -3.22 -13.41 8.97
N SER A 75 -4.24 -13.92 8.27
CA SER A 75 -4.70 -15.31 8.36
C SER A 75 -4.35 -16.15 7.13
N GLY A 76 -3.94 -15.51 6.03
CA GLY A 76 -3.48 -16.22 4.84
C GLY A 76 -3.77 -15.48 3.53
N VAL A 77 -3.37 -16.12 2.43
CA VAL A 77 -3.80 -15.75 1.08
C VAL A 77 -4.71 -16.85 0.57
N THR A 78 -5.92 -16.48 0.17
CA THR A 78 -6.92 -17.37 -0.42
C THR A 78 -7.08 -17.06 -1.91
N ALA A 79 -7.87 -17.86 -2.62
CA ALA A 79 -8.27 -17.55 -4.00
C ALA A 79 -9.01 -16.20 -4.11
N SER A 80 -9.60 -15.72 -3.01
CA SER A 80 -10.31 -14.44 -2.95
C SER A 80 -9.41 -13.25 -2.58
N GLY A 81 -8.17 -13.48 -2.17
CA GLY A 81 -7.22 -12.43 -1.78
C GLY A 81 -6.62 -12.62 -0.39
N THR A 82 -6.06 -11.53 0.15
CA THR A 82 -5.32 -11.52 1.43
C THR A 82 -6.29 -11.34 2.59
N THR A 83 -6.26 -12.24 3.57
CA THR A 83 -7.24 -12.29 4.66
C THR A 83 -6.65 -11.89 6.01
N TYR A 84 -7.43 -11.17 6.81
CA TYR A 84 -7.13 -10.78 8.18
C TYR A 84 -8.35 -11.05 9.05
N THR A 85 -8.17 -11.72 10.20
CA THR A 85 -9.30 -12.19 11.02
C THR A 85 -9.07 -11.90 12.49
N GLY A 86 -10.07 -11.39 13.19
CA GLY A 86 -10.01 -11.09 14.61
C GLY A 86 -11.37 -11.11 15.30
N THR A 87 -11.36 -11.01 16.63
CA THR A 87 -12.57 -10.88 17.44
C THR A 87 -13.14 -9.47 17.33
N LEU A 88 -14.45 -9.36 17.14
CA LEU A 88 -15.19 -8.10 17.12
C LEU A 88 -15.76 -7.82 18.51
N TYR A 89 -15.62 -6.58 18.98
CA TYR A 89 -16.07 -6.14 20.29
C TYR A 89 -17.06 -4.99 20.19
N GLN A 90 -18.06 -5.01 21.06
CA GLN A 90 -18.85 -3.84 21.41
C GLN A 90 -18.25 -3.22 22.68
N THR A 91 -18.08 -1.91 22.69
CA THR A 91 -17.54 -1.20 23.85
C THR A 91 -18.51 -0.14 24.36
N THR A 92 -18.56 0.03 25.67
CA THR A 92 -19.24 1.15 26.34
C THR A 92 -18.24 1.83 27.27
N GLY A 93 -18.54 3.05 27.71
CA GLY A 93 -17.67 3.78 28.63
C GLY A 93 -18.33 5.05 29.15
N THR A 94 -17.51 5.93 29.72
CA THR A 94 -17.96 7.21 30.26
C THR A 94 -18.66 8.04 29.17
N PRO A 95 -19.87 8.58 29.41
CA PRO A 95 -20.54 9.45 28.46
C PRO A 95 -19.72 10.70 28.13
N TYR A 96 -19.76 11.16 26.87
CA TYR A 96 -19.04 12.35 26.41
C TYR A 96 -19.44 13.65 27.15
N THR A 97 -20.58 13.64 27.84
CA THR A 97 -21.08 14.75 28.67
C THR A 97 -20.45 14.82 30.05
N THR A 98 -19.71 13.79 30.46
CA THR A 98 -19.03 13.73 31.77
C THR A 98 -17.61 14.26 31.63
N LEU A 99 -17.24 15.27 32.42
CA LEU A 99 -15.93 15.94 32.33
C LEU A 99 -14.74 15.01 32.64
N GLN A 100 -14.89 14.13 33.62
CA GLN A 100 -13.85 13.19 34.02
C GLN A 100 -14.13 11.81 33.44
N PHE A 101 -13.14 11.25 32.75
CA PHE A 101 -13.18 9.87 32.27
C PHE A 101 -13.01 8.90 33.44
N ASP A 102 -13.93 7.95 33.59
CA ASP A 102 -13.85 6.85 34.55
C ASP A 102 -13.46 5.56 33.82
N PRO A 103 -12.20 5.08 33.95
CA PRO A 103 -11.76 3.84 33.32
C PRO A 103 -12.57 2.60 33.75
N ALA A 104 -13.15 2.60 34.96
CA ALA A 104 -13.92 1.45 35.46
C ALA A 104 -15.29 1.31 34.77
N SER A 105 -15.80 2.39 34.15
CA SER A 105 -17.03 2.36 33.37
C SER A 105 -16.88 1.68 32.00
N VAL A 106 -15.64 1.40 31.57
CA VAL A 106 -15.38 0.81 30.25
C VAL A 106 -15.70 -0.68 30.26
N THR A 107 -16.61 -1.09 29.37
CA THR A 107 -16.88 -2.51 29.12
C THR A 107 -16.46 -2.88 27.71
N ARG A 108 -16.01 -4.13 27.54
CA ARG A 108 -15.59 -4.70 26.25
C ARG A 108 -16.20 -6.08 26.11
N ARG A 109 -17.31 -6.16 25.37
CA ARG A 109 -18.03 -7.41 25.13
C ARG A 109 -17.63 -7.97 23.77
N ALA A 110 -17.10 -9.18 23.74
CA ALA A 110 -16.93 -9.90 22.47
C ALA A 110 -18.30 -10.22 21.89
N VAL A 111 -18.56 -9.82 20.65
CA VAL A 111 -19.86 -10.01 19.97
C VAL A 111 -19.78 -11.00 18.81
N GLY A 112 -18.58 -11.28 18.33
CA GLY A 112 -18.36 -12.19 17.21
C GLY A 112 -16.97 -12.03 16.62
N THR A 113 -16.87 -12.23 15.32
CA THR A 113 -15.63 -12.18 14.55
C THR A 113 -15.76 -11.19 13.41
N ALA A 114 -14.63 -10.62 12.99
CA ALA A 114 -14.51 -9.83 11.77
C ALA A 114 -13.40 -10.43 10.91
N THR A 115 -13.65 -10.53 9.61
CA THR A 115 -12.68 -10.96 8.60
C THR A 115 -12.70 -9.98 7.44
N PHE A 116 -11.56 -9.34 7.21
CA PHE A 116 -11.34 -8.49 6.04
C PHE A 116 -10.53 -9.24 5.00
N THR A 117 -11.02 -9.25 3.76
CA THR A 117 -10.33 -9.83 2.61
C THR A 117 -10.04 -8.73 1.61
N LEU A 118 -8.76 -8.40 1.41
CA LEU A 118 -8.33 -7.51 0.34
C LEU A 118 -8.35 -8.29 -0.99
N THR A 119 -9.28 -7.97 -1.88
CA THR A 119 -9.48 -8.70 -3.15
C THR A 119 -8.64 -8.13 -4.28
N ASN A 120 -8.46 -6.81 -4.30
CA ASN A 120 -7.47 -6.12 -5.13
C ASN A 120 -7.05 -4.81 -4.44
N LEU A 121 -6.32 -3.94 -5.15
CA LEU A 121 -5.77 -2.71 -4.57
C LEU A 121 -6.84 -1.71 -4.13
N THR A 122 -8.05 -1.74 -4.69
CA THR A 122 -9.13 -0.78 -4.41
C THR A 122 -10.35 -1.40 -3.76
N THR A 123 -10.57 -2.71 -3.88
CA THR A 123 -11.74 -3.40 -3.34
C THR A 123 -11.40 -4.53 -2.36
N GLY A 124 -12.37 -4.85 -1.53
CA GLY A 124 -12.29 -5.92 -0.55
C GLY A 124 -13.68 -6.42 -0.13
N THR A 125 -13.68 -7.35 0.81
CA THR A 125 -14.90 -7.87 1.44
C THR A 125 -14.71 -7.83 2.95
N ILE A 126 -15.73 -7.35 3.67
CA ILE A 126 -15.80 -7.48 5.12
C ILE A 126 -16.89 -8.49 5.46
N ALA A 127 -16.51 -9.54 6.18
CA ALA A 127 -17.41 -10.50 6.78
C ALA A 127 -17.36 -10.34 8.29
N TYR A 128 -18.48 -10.15 8.96
CA TYR A 128 -18.52 -10.00 10.41
C TYR A 128 -19.75 -10.66 11.03
N SER A 129 -19.66 -10.97 12.32
CA SER A 129 -20.77 -11.46 13.12
C SER A 129 -20.99 -10.61 14.37
N ILE A 130 -22.25 -10.36 14.70
CA ILE A 130 -22.68 -9.67 15.92
C ILE A 130 -23.81 -10.52 16.51
N ASP A 131 -23.57 -11.10 17.68
CA ASP A 131 -24.56 -11.90 18.42
C ASP A 131 -25.24 -12.98 17.54
N ASN A 132 -24.40 -13.75 16.83
CA ASN A 132 -24.77 -14.81 15.86
C ASN A 132 -25.41 -14.35 14.53
N VAL A 133 -25.59 -13.04 14.31
CA VAL A 133 -26.01 -12.52 13.01
C VAL A 133 -24.77 -12.29 12.15
N ALA A 134 -24.64 -13.05 11.06
CA ALA A 134 -23.54 -12.94 10.11
C ALA A 134 -23.90 -11.99 8.95
N VAL A 135 -22.96 -11.13 8.58
CA VAL A 135 -23.07 -10.19 7.47
C VAL A 135 -21.81 -10.26 6.62
N VAL A 136 -21.98 -10.22 5.29
CA VAL A 136 -20.89 -10.11 4.33
C VAL A 136 -21.21 -8.97 3.38
N LYS A 137 -20.25 -8.05 3.19
CA LYS A 137 -20.42 -6.88 2.32
C LYS A 137 -19.17 -6.66 1.47
N PRO A 138 -19.32 -6.38 0.16
CA PRO A 138 -18.23 -5.83 -0.62
C PRO A 138 -17.95 -4.39 -0.15
N VAL A 139 -16.69 -4.00 -0.17
CA VAL A 139 -16.25 -2.65 0.17
C VAL A 139 -15.22 -2.16 -0.85
N THR A 140 -15.17 -0.84 -1.04
CA THR A 140 -14.13 -0.15 -1.77
C THR A 140 -13.46 0.87 -0.85
N ARG A 141 -12.20 1.20 -1.12
CA ARG A 141 -11.54 2.33 -0.45
C ARG A 141 -12.33 3.60 -0.73
N LEU A 142 -12.59 4.38 0.32
CA LEU A 142 -13.26 5.67 0.24
C LEU A 142 -12.25 6.74 -0.15
N THR A 143 -12.42 7.33 -1.32
CA THR A 143 -11.66 8.52 -1.75
C THR A 143 -12.46 9.77 -1.44
N TRP A 144 -12.03 10.56 -0.45
CA TRP A 144 -12.68 11.84 -0.11
C TRP A 144 -12.02 13.05 -0.77
N LEU A 145 -10.76 12.91 -1.23
CA LEU A 145 -10.05 13.95 -1.95
C LEU A 145 -9.01 13.33 -2.88
N SER A 146 -8.86 13.89 -4.08
CA SER A 146 -7.79 13.50 -5.00
C SER A 146 -6.44 14.00 -4.53
N ASN A 147 -5.43 13.14 -4.55
CA ASN A 147 -4.05 13.48 -4.25
C ASN A 147 -3.41 14.25 -5.41
N ILE A 148 -2.70 15.33 -5.11
CA ILE A 148 -1.84 16.03 -6.05
C ILE A 148 -0.40 15.57 -5.81
N MET A 149 0.18 14.89 -6.79
CA MET A 149 1.46 14.19 -6.64
C MET A 149 2.65 14.98 -7.19
N THR A 150 2.40 16.19 -7.70
CA THR A 150 3.42 17.05 -8.31
C THR A 150 4.59 17.27 -7.36
N GLY A 151 5.81 17.06 -7.85
CA GLY A 151 7.02 17.20 -7.04
C GLY A 151 8.27 16.62 -7.70
N ASN A 152 9.43 16.93 -7.10
CA ASN A 152 10.72 16.39 -7.50
C ASN A 152 11.29 15.53 -6.36
N PHE A 153 11.77 14.33 -6.69
CA PHE A 153 12.21 13.33 -5.74
C PHE A 153 13.60 12.79 -6.13
N LEU A 154 14.47 12.62 -5.14
CA LEU A 154 15.77 11.97 -5.26
C LEU A 154 15.63 10.52 -4.80
N GLY A 155 15.94 9.55 -5.66
CA GLY A 155 15.78 8.14 -5.31
C GLY A 155 16.18 7.22 -6.45
N GLY A 156 15.26 6.39 -6.91
CA GLY A 156 15.57 5.41 -7.95
C GLY A 156 14.41 4.50 -8.30
N ARG A 157 14.73 3.46 -9.06
CA ARG A 157 13.87 2.31 -9.28
C ARG A 157 14.67 1.03 -9.10
N VAL A 158 14.01 0.00 -8.60
CA VAL A 158 14.61 -1.33 -8.41
C VAL A 158 13.63 -2.38 -8.89
N GLY A 159 14.10 -3.34 -9.67
CA GLY A 159 13.20 -4.30 -10.29
C GLY A 159 13.91 -5.29 -11.20
N THR A 160 13.11 -6.12 -11.86
CA THR A 160 13.60 -7.20 -12.72
C THR A 160 13.22 -6.93 -14.16
N TYR A 161 14.20 -7.01 -15.04
CA TYR A 161 14.02 -7.03 -16.49
C TYR A 161 13.93 -8.46 -17.01
N SER A 162 12.96 -8.74 -17.88
CA SER A 162 12.73 -10.06 -18.46
C SER A 162 12.26 -9.96 -19.92
N GLY A 163 12.57 -10.98 -20.73
CA GLY A 163 12.15 -11.01 -22.15
C GLY A 163 12.81 -9.96 -23.04
N CYS A 164 13.91 -9.35 -22.61
CA CYS A 164 14.56 -8.28 -23.35
C CYS A 164 15.43 -8.83 -24.50
N PRO A 165 15.51 -8.14 -25.66
CA PRO A 165 16.35 -8.56 -26.77
C PRO A 165 17.84 -8.69 -26.41
N ALA A 166 18.59 -9.46 -27.21
CA ALA A 166 20.01 -9.65 -27.02
C ALA A 166 20.76 -8.31 -26.95
N GLY A 167 21.60 -8.14 -25.91
CA GLY A 167 22.30 -6.89 -25.63
C GLY A 167 21.51 -5.87 -24.79
N GLY A 168 20.25 -6.15 -24.47
CA GLY A 168 19.44 -5.36 -23.53
C GLY A 168 19.61 -5.75 -22.06
N ASP A 169 18.94 -5.01 -21.18
CA ASP A 169 18.91 -5.30 -19.75
C ASP A 169 18.28 -6.66 -19.43
N SER A 170 18.74 -7.32 -18.37
CA SER A 170 18.22 -8.62 -17.94
C SER A 170 18.44 -8.86 -16.45
N GLY A 171 17.45 -9.47 -15.80
CA GLY A 171 17.49 -9.78 -14.38
C GLY A 171 17.30 -8.55 -13.49
N TYR A 172 17.65 -8.69 -12.22
CA TYR A 172 17.50 -7.64 -11.23
C TYR A 172 18.44 -6.45 -11.51
N ARG A 173 17.94 -5.24 -11.31
CA ARG A 173 18.65 -3.97 -11.47
C ARG A 173 18.27 -3.01 -10.35
N GLU A 174 19.26 -2.21 -9.95
CA GLU A 174 19.09 -1.06 -9.09
C GLU A 174 19.56 0.18 -9.85
N GLU A 175 18.65 1.12 -10.05
CA GLU A 175 18.89 2.30 -10.89
C GLU A 175 18.63 3.56 -10.08
N PRO A 176 19.67 4.17 -9.48
CA PRO A 176 19.54 5.45 -8.83
C PRO A 176 19.25 6.55 -9.85
N GLY A 177 18.52 7.57 -9.43
CA GLY A 177 18.12 8.69 -10.27
C GLY A 177 17.19 9.67 -9.57
N THR A 178 16.50 10.47 -10.38
CA THR A 178 15.47 11.39 -9.87
C THR A 178 14.13 11.12 -10.53
N TRP A 179 13.07 11.33 -9.77
CA TRP A 179 11.70 11.34 -10.27
C TRP A 179 11.17 12.77 -10.27
N ALA A 180 10.64 13.22 -11.40
CA ALA A 180 9.87 14.46 -11.51
C ALA A 180 8.42 14.10 -11.88
N ILE A 181 7.46 14.47 -11.04
CA ILE A 181 6.04 14.23 -11.27
C ILE A 181 5.36 15.55 -11.57
N GLN A 182 4.60 15.59 -12.66
CA GLN A 182 3.61 16.61 -12.97
C GLN A 182 2.22 15.96 -12.92
N HIS A 183 1.32 16.52 -12.14
CA HIS A 183 -0.06 16.08 -12.03
C HIS A 183 -0.97 17.29 -12.22
N ASP A 184 -1.79 17.24 -13.27
CA ASP A 184 -2.79 18.25 -13.60
C ASP A 184 -4.15 17.61 -13.96
N ALA A 185 -5.08 18.41 -14.48
CA ALA A 185 -6.41 17.93 -14.88
C ALA A 185 -6.40 16.93 -16.05
N ASN A 186 -5.31 16.86 -16.82
CA ASN A 186 -5.17 15.99 -17.99
C ASN A 186 -4.55 14.63 -17.64
N GLY A 187 -3.96 14.49 -16.45
CA GLY A 187 -3.42 13.25 -15.93
C GLY A 187 -2.09 13.44 -15.21
N VAL A 188 -1.28 12.39 -15.25
CA VAL A 188 0.01 12.36 -14.57
C VAL A 188 1.12 12.05 -15.57
N GLN A 189 2.20 12.82 -15.46
CA GLN A 189 3.47 12.55 -16.10
C GLN A 189 4.53 12.30 -15.02
N MET A 190 5.16 11.13 -15.05
CA MET A 190 6.26 10.74 -14.17
C MET A 190 7.52 10.61 -15.03
N THR A 191 8.56 11.39 -14.74
CA THR A 191 9.82 11.33 -15.48
C THR A 191 10.91 10.81 -14.57
N PHE A 192 11.50 9.66 -14.94
CA PHE A 192 12.69 9.11 -14.31
C PHE A 192 13.94 9.51 -15.09
N ALA A 193 14.88 10.17 -14.43
CA ALA A 193 16.20 10.45 -14.99
C ALA A 193 17.25 9.56 -14.30
N GLY A 194 17.65 8.48 -14.98
CA GLY A 194 18.72 7.58 -14.56
C GLY A 194 20.03 7.84 -15.32
N ALA A 195 21.08 7.09 -14.99
CA ALA A 195 22.39 7.23 -15.62
C ALA A 195 22.40 6.89 -17.13
N ALA A 196 21.62 5.87 -17.53
CA ALA A 196 21.61 5.37 -18.91
C ALA A 196 20.60 6.09 -19.82
N ALA A 197 19.44 6.48 -19.27
CA ALA A 197 18.38 7.13 -20.03
C ALA A 197 17.44 7.91 -19.11
N SER A 198 16.70 8.86 -19.69
CA SER A 198 15.53 9.46 -19.08
C SER A 198 14.28 8.85 -19.70
N CYS A 199 13.31 8.45 -18.88
CA CYS A 199 12.04 7.85 -19.31
C CYS A 199 10.86 8.63 -18.75
N THR A 200 9.92 9.01 -19.61
CA THR A 200 8.68 9.70 -19.25
C THR A 200 7.52 8.72 -19.38
N TYR A 201 6.77 8.56 -18.29
CA TYR A 201 5.60 7.71 -18.14
C TYR A 201 4.37 8.61 -18.02
N ALA A 202 3.41 8.53 -18.95
CA ALA A 202 2.25 9.42 -18.96
C ALA A 202 0.93 8.66 -19.14
N GLY A 203 -0.09 9.05 -18.38
CA GLY A 203 -1.42 8.47 -18.48
C GLY A 203 -2.46 9.16 -17.58
N PRO A 204 -3.75 8.80 -17.72
CA PRO A 204 -4.79 9.23 -16.81
C PRO A 204 -4.50 8.79 -15.37
N TYR A 205 -4.96 9.59 -14.42
CA TYR A 205 -4.87 9.31 -12.99
C TYR A 205 -6.19 8.74 -12.46
N ALA A 206 -6.10 7.68 -11.67
CA ALA A 206 -7.18 7.17 -10.85
C ALA A 206 -6.70 7.00 -9.41
N GLN A 207 -7.63 6.93 -8.46
CA GLN A 207 -7.32 6.80 -7.04
C GLN A 207 -8.33 5.92 -6.32
N GLY A 208 -7.83 5.08 -5.40
CA GLY A 208 -8.63 4.36 -4.43
C GLY A 208 -8.08 4.61 -3.02
N GLY A 209 -8.85 5.29 -2.17
CA GLY A 209 -8.37 5.70 -0.85
C GLY A 209 -7.18 6.63 -0.99
N HIS A 210 -6.07 6.32 -0.32
CA HIS A 210 -4.85 7.10 -0.44
C HIS A 210 -3.92 6.69 -1.61
N PHE A 211 -4.21 5.59 -2.32
CA PHE A 211 -3.34 5.10 -3.40
C PHE A 211 -3.75 5.59 -4.78
N GLY A 212 -2.76 6.11 -5.50
CA GLY A 212 -2.87 6.50 -6.91
C GLY A 212 -2.54 5.36 -7.89
N PHE A 213 -3.11 5.47 -9.09
CA PHE A 213 -2.95 4.55 -10.21
C PHE A 213 -2.76 5.35 -11.49
N VAL A 214 -1.76 4.99 -12.29
CA VAL A 214 -1.50 5.58 -13.60
C VAL A 214 -1.24 4.45 -14.59
N THR A 215 -2.08 4.36 -15.62
CA THR A 215 -1.87 3.41 -16.72
C THR A 215 -1.72 4.20 -18.01
N GLY A 216 -0.71 3.87 -18.80
CA GLY A 216 -0.49 4.59 -20.04
C GLY A 216 0.75 4.11 -20.78
N ASN A 217 1.40 5.06 -21.45
CA ASN A 217 2.56 4.80 -22.29
C ASN A 217 3.81 5.48 -21.71
N PHE A 218 4.96 4.89 -21.97
CA PHE A 218 6.24 5.47 -21.65
C PHE A 218 7.13 5.62 -22.88
N THR A 219 7.99 6.63 -22.86
CA THR A 219 9.04 6.86 -23.86
C THR A 219 10.35 7.21 -23.16
N CYS A 220 11.47 6.72 -23.69
CA CYS A 220 12.80 6.96 -23.14
C CYS A 220 13.71 7.64 -24.17
N THR A 221 14.71 8.38 -23.69
CA THR A 221 15.68 9.09 -24.54
C THR A 221 16.55 8.16 -25.39
N ASN A 222 16.64 6.88 -25.03
CA ASN A 222 17.32 5.85 -25.83
C ASN A 222 16.43 5.25 -26.92
N GLY A 223 15.24 5.82 -27.17
CA GLY A 223 14.28 5.36 -28.17
C GLY A 223 13.35 4.23 -27.72
N THR A 224 13.51 3.70 -26.51
CA THR A 224 12.61 2.66 -25.98
C THR A 224 11.25 3.27 -25.65
N SER A 225 10.17 2.59 -26.03
CA SER A 225 8.81 2.99 -25.68
C SER A 225 7.90 1.78 -25.50
N GLY A 226 6.79 1.95 -24.78
CA GLY A 226 5.80 0.91 -24.59
C GLY A 226 4.72 1.31 -23.59
N ASN A 227 4.10 0.31 -22.96
CA ASN A 227 3.01 0.50 -22.02
C ASN A 227 3.52 0.34 -20.58
N PHE A 228 2.87 0.99 -19.62
CA PHE A 228 3.20 0.86 -18.20
C PHE A 228 1.95 0.90 -17.32
N GLN A 229 2.12 0.40 -16.10
CA GLN A 229 1.21 0.60 -14.98
C GLN A 229 2.02 1.01 -13.74
N ALA A 230 1.71 2.17 -13.18
CA ALA A 230 2.12 2.58 -11.86
C ALA A 230 0.94 2.44 -10.90
N PHE A 231 1.13 1.75 -9.78
CA PHE A 231 0.08 1.47 -8.81
C PHE A 231 0.63 1.49 -7.39
N GLU A 232 -0.27 1.62 -6.40
CA GLU A 232 0.11 1.96 -5.02
C GLU A 232 0.95 3.25 -4.98
N VAL A 233 0.66 4.20 -5.89
CA VAL A 233 1.39 5.46 -5.95
C VAL A 233 1.01 6.28 -4.72
N ASN A 234 1.98 6.54 -3.87
CA ASN A 234 1.83 7.34 -2.67
C ASN A 234 2.91 8.42 -2.65
N ALA A 235 2.48 9.67 -2.78
CA ALA A 235 3.35 10.84 -2.72
C ALA A 235 3.01 11.64 -1.46
N GLN A 236 3.91 11.59 -0.49
CA GLN A 236 3.80 12.27 0.79
C GLN A 236 4.70 13.52 0.83
N VAL A 237 4.68 14.21 1.96
CA VAL A 237 5.55 15.37 2.22
C VAL A 237 7.04 15.01 2.13
N THR A 238 7.42 13.79 2.53
CA THR A 238 8.82 13.36 2.56
C THR A 238 9.22 12.46 1.40
N ALA A 239 8.28 11.71 0.80
CA ALA A 239 8.64 10.62 -0.08
C ALA A 239 7.62 10.36 -1.19
N LEU A 240 8.11 9.75 -2.26
CA LEU A 240 7.36 9.03 -3.27
C LEU A 240 7.62 7.54 -3.08
N SER A 241 6.57 6.72 -3.21
CA SER A 241 6.68 5.28 -3.38
C SER A 241 5.62 4.79 -4.37
N ALA A 242 5.96 3.83 -5.23
CA ALA A 242 4.97 3.10 -6.02
C ALA A 242 5.55 1.75 -6.50
N ARG A 243 4.68 0.91 -7.04
CA ARG A 243 5.08 -0.20 -7.91
C ARG A 243 4.92 0.22 -9.36
N LEU A 244 5.80 -0.31 -10.21
CA LEU A 244 5.84 0.01 -11.62
C LEU A 244 6.06 -1.27 -12.41
N THR A 245 5.16 -1.54 -13.34
CA THR A 245 5.37 -2.53 -14.40
C THR A 245 5.38 -1.84 -15.75
N SER A 246 6.18 -2.34 -16.69
CA SER A 246 6.17 -1.82 -18.07
C SER A 246 6.59 -2.89 -19.08
N THR A 247 6.04 -2.80 -20.28
CA THR A 247 6.41 -3.66 -21.41
C THR A 247 6.77 -2.78 -22.60
N ALA A 248 8.03 -2.81 -23.00
CA ALA A 248 8.52 -2.12 -24.19
C ALA A 248 8.02 -2.81 -25.48
N GLY A 249 7.94 -2.07 -26.58
CA GLY A 249 7.50 -2.59 -27.89
C GLY A 249 8.39 -3.71 -28.45
N ASN A 250 9.62 -3.87 -27.93
CA ASN A 250 10.53 -4.95 -28.26
C ASN A 250 10.35 -6.21 -27.38
N GLY A 251 9.32 -6.25 -26.52
CA GLY A 251 9.01 -7.36 -25.63
C GLY A 251 9.71 -7.32 -24.27
N CYS A 252 10.63 -6.38 -24.04
CA CYS A 252 11.31 -6.24 -22.75
C CYS A 252 10.34 -5.76 -21.67
N ALA A 253 10.16 -6.57 -20.62
CA ALA A 253 9.28 -6.31 -19.49
C ALA A 253 10.09 -5.92 -18.25
N TYR A 254 9.56 -4.98 -17.48
CA TYR A 254 10.05 -4.55 -16.17
C TYR A 254 8.96 -4.77 -15.12
N ASP A 255 9.32 -5.33 -13.97
CA ASP A 255 8.49 -5.39 -12.76
C ASP A 255 9.34 -4.92 -11.58
N GLY A 256 8.91 -3.84 -10.93
CA GLY A 256 9.68 -3.28 -9.83
C GLY A 256 8.96 -2.25 -8.98
N ARG A 257 9.77 -1.54 -8.22
CA ARG A 257 9.36 -0.49 -7.26
C ARG A 257 10.10 0.79 -7.60
N ILE A 258 9.46 1.90 -7.32
CA ILE A 258 10.05 3.24 -7.41
C ILE A 258 9.96 3.88 -6.03
N ALA A 259 10.98 4.65 -5.67
CA ALA A 259 10.95 5.43 -4.45
C ALA A 259 11.84 6.67 -4.58
N GLY A 260 11.58 7.69 -3.77
CA GLY A 260 12.50 8.82 -3.64
C GLY A 260 12.09 9.81 -2.56
N ALA A 261 13.07 10.44 -1.92
CA ALA A 261 12.87 11.53 -0.98
C ALA A 261 12.54 12.83 -1.71
N ARG A 262 11.53 13.57 -1.26
CA ARG A 262 11.12 14.85 -1.83
C ARG A 262 12.26 15.88 -1.67
N ARG A 263 12.65 16.56 -2.76
CA ARG A 263 13.81 17.48 -2.78
C ARG A 263 13.50 18.86 -2.18
N THR A 264 12.27 19.34 -2.31
CA THR A 264 11.77 20.59 -1.71
C THR A 264 10.25 20.46 -1.52
N PRO A 265 9.68 20.91 -0.38
CA PRO A 265 8.23 20.89 -0.12
C PRO A 265 7.40 21.51 -1.24
#